data_AF-A0A146G918-F1
#
_entry.id   AF-A0A146G918-F1
#
_cell.length_a   1.000
_cell.length_b   1.000
_cell.length_c   1.000
_cell.angle_alpha   90.00
_cell.angle_beta   90.00
_cell.angle_gamma   90.00
#
_symmetry.space_group_name_H-M   'P 1'
#
loop_
_entity.id
_entity.type
_entity.pdbx_description
1 polymer ?
#
loop_
_entity_poly.entity_id
_entity_poly.type
_entity_poly.pdbx_seq_one_letter_code
_entity_poly.pdbx_strand_id
1 'polypeptide(L)'
;RVILSDALAYAAEQKPGAIVDLATLTGACVVALGNYATGAMGNNQQLTDLLVRAGDLCGERVWPLPLWKVHREMVKTPMADVRNTGRDGRRAGAIAGAALLQEFVGDIPWV
;
A
#
# COMPACT_ATOMS: atom_id res chain seq x y z
N ARG A 1 -6.43 -7.19 -3.66
CA ARG A 1 -6.72 -6.49 -2.38
C ARG A 1 -7.33 -7.44 -1.35
N VAL A 2 -8.53 -8.00 -1.52
CA VAL A 2 -9.13 -8.92 -0.51
C VAL A 2 -8.22 -10.08 -0.10
N ILE A 3 -7.67 -10.85 -1.05
CA ILE A 3 -6.74 -11.96 -0.72
C ILE A 3 -5.47 -11.45 0.00
N LEU A 4 -4.98 -10.26 -0.38
CA LEU A 4 -3.82 -9.65 0.29
C LEU A 4 -4.18 -9.20 1.70
N SER A 5 -5.39 -8.71 1.94
CA SER A 5 -5.86 -8.35 3.28
C SER A 5 -5.77 -9.54 4.24
N ASP A 6 -6.22 -10.73 3.83
CA ASP A 6 -6.09 -11.95 4.64
C ASP A 6 -4.63 -12.36 4.83
N ALA A 7 -3.82 -12.29 3.78
CA ALA A 7 -2.39 -12.61 3.87
C ALA A 7 -1.62 -11.65 4.80
N LEU A 8 -1.94 -10.36 4.76
CA LEU A 8 -1.35 -9.33 5.62
C LEU A 8 -1.77 -9.53 7.08
N ALA A 9 -3.05 -9.80 7.32
CA ALA A 9 -3.55 -10.10 8.67
C ALA A 9 -2.84 -11.33 9.24
N TYR A 10 -2.73 -12.41 8.46
CA TYR A 10 -2.00 -13.62 8.85
C TYR A 10 -0.50 -13.35 9.09
N ALA A 11 0.15 -12.55 8.24
CA ALA A 11 1.54 -12.16 8.43
C ALA A 11 1.73 -11.32 9.71
N ALA A 12 0.79 -10.41 10.01
CA ALA A 12 0.82 -9.58 11.21
C ALA A 12 0.71 -10.41 12.50
N GLU A 13 -0.04 -11.52 12.50
CA GLU A 13 -0.10 -12.46 13.64
C GLU A 13 1.27 -13.05 14.01
N GLN A 14 2.18 -13.16 13.04
CA GLN A 14 3.55 -13.63 13.26
C GLN A 14 4.46 -12.58 13.91
N LYS A 15 3.97 -11.35 14.10
CA LYS A 15 4.69 -10.20 14.69
C LYS A 15 6.08 -9.96 14.06
N PRO A 16 6.20 -9.87 12.72
CA PRO A 16 7.47 -9.62 12.07
C PRO A 16 8.00 -8.21 12.38
N GLY A 17 9.31 -8.01 12.21
CA GLY A 17 9.92 -6.69 12.33
C GLY A 17 9.51 -5.72 11.21
N ALA A 18 9.12 -6.25 10.05
CA ALA A 18 8.56 -5.50 8.92
C ALA A 18 7.75 -6.43 8.00
N ILE A 19 6.78 -5.89 7.28
CA ILE A 19 6.02 -6.56 6.22
C ILE A 19 6.30 -5.80 4.91
N VAL A 20 6.58 -6.54 3.84
CA VAL A 20 6.67 -5.99 2.49
C VAL A 20 5.72 -6.79 1.61
N ASP A 21 4.75 -6.13 0.98
CA ASP A 21 3.91 -6.77 -0.02
C ASP A 21 4.14 -6.20 -1.43
N LEU A 22 3.98 -7.07 -2.43
CA LEU A 22 4.19 -6.73 -3.83
C LEU A 22 3.05 -7.28 -4.67
N ALA A 23 2.36 -6.39 -5.39
CA ALA A 23 1.21 -6.79 -6.19
C ALA A 23 0.99 -5.89 -7.42
N THR A 24 0.52 -6.49 -8.50
CA THR A 24 -0.04 -5.79 -9.68
C THR A 24 -1.46 -5.26 -9.37
N LEU A 25 -1.57 -4.44 -8.32
CA LEU A 25 -2.84 -4.20 -7.62
C LEU A 25 -3.78 -3.24 -8.35
N THR A 26 -3.25 -2.21 -9.02
CA THR A 26 -4.08 -1.16 -9.64
C THR A 26 -3.50 -0.67 -10.95
N GLY A 27 -4.37 -0.43 -11.93
CA GLY A 27 -3.97 0.31 -13.15
C GLY A 27 -3.67 1.78 -12.90
N ALA A 28 -4.15 2.36 -11.78
CA ALA A 28 -3.86 3.75 -11.41
C ALA A 28 -2.37 4.01 -11.15
N CYS A 29 -1.62 3.00 -10.66
CA CYS A 29 -0.18 3.10 -10.48
C CYS A 29 0.54 3.23 -11.83
N VAL A 30 0.11 2.45 -12.83
CA VAL A 30 0.62 2.53 -14.21
C VAL A 30 0.32 3.88 -14.85
N VAL A 31 -0.86 4.46 -14.61
CA VAL A 31 -1.18 5.81 -15.11
C VAL A 31 -0.26 6.87 -14.50
N ALA A 32 0.15 6.71 -13.24
CA ALA A 32 1.00 7.67 -12.55
C ALA A 32 2.49 7.54 -12.89
N LEU A 33 3.01 6.31 -12.96
CA LEU A 33 4.46 6.02 -13.03
C LEU A 33 4.88 5.32 -14.34
N GLY A 34 3.92 4.96 -15.20
CA GLY A 34 4.17 4.13 -16.39
C GLY A 34 4.65 2.73 -16.01
N ASN A 35 5.42 2.12 -16.92
CA ASN A 35 6.06 0.81 -16.71
C ASN A 35 7.51 0.95 -16.23
N TYR A 36 7.87 2.11 -15.67
CA TYR A 36 9.26 2.48 -15.41
C TYR A 36 9.66 2.46 -13.93
N ALA A 37 8.68 2.44 -13.03
CA ALA A 37 8.91 2.39 -11.59
C ALA A 37 7.74 1.71 -10.87
N THR A 38 8.06 1.00 -9.78
CA THR A 38 7.08 0.46 -8.83
C THR A 38 6.68 1.55 -7.84
N GLY A 39 5.38 1.76 -7.64
CA GLY A 39 4.89 2.68 -6.61
C GLY A 39 4.91 2.02 -5.24
N ALA A 40 5.62 2.61 -4.27
CA ALA A 40 5.66 2.16 -2.87
C ALA A 40 4.80 3.06 -1.98
N MET A 41 3.97 2.47 -1.13
CA MET A 41 3.13 3.18 -0.17
C MET A 41 3.12 2.39 1.12
N GLY A 42 3.52 3.01 2.24
CA GLY A 42 3.65 2.31 3.50
C GLY A 42 3.29 3.17 4.70
N ASN A 43 3.34 2.56 5.88
CA ASN A 43 3.18 3.26 7.17
C ASN A 43 4.53 3.62 7.81
N ASN A 44 5.66 3.21 7.22
CA ASN A 44 7.00 3.42 7.76
C ASN A 44 7.95 4.04 6.72
N GLN A 45 8.42 5.25 7.00
CA GLN A 45 9.32 5.99 6.09
C GLN A 45 10.70 5.34 5.98
N GLN A 46 11.27 4.84 7.09
CA GLN A 46 12.60 4.23 7.08
C GLN A 46 12.65 2.97 6.20
N LEU A 47 11.59 2.14 6.26
CA LEU A 47 11.42 0.96 5.43
C LEU A 47 11.23 1.33 3.95
N THR A 48 10.45 2.39 3.68
CA THR A 48 10.26 2.90 2.33
C THR A 48 11.58 3.40 1.73
N ASP A 49 12.38 4.15 2.49
CA ASP A 49 13.69 4.65 2.06
C ASP A 49 14.69 3.51 1.81
N LEU A 50 14.61 2.43 2.60
CA LEU A 50 15.39 1.22 2.38
C LEU A 50 15.05 0.56 1.04
N LEU A 51 13.76 0.45 0.70
CA LEU A 51 13.32 -0.10 -0.59
C LEU A 51 13.74 0.78 -1.77
N VAL A 52 13.63 2.10 -1.65
CA VAL A 52 14.07 3.02 -2.71
C VAL A 52 15.57 2.84 -2.98
N ARG A 53 16.40 2.81 -1.94
CA ARG A 53 17.84 2.54 -2.10
C ARG A 53 18.11 1.16 -2.70
N ALA A 54 17.38 0.13 -2.29
CA ALA A 54 17.53 -1.20 -2.86
C ALA A 54 17.19 -1.22 -4.36
N GLY A 55 16.11 -0.53 -4.75
CA GLY A 55 15.70 -0.36 -6.14
C GLY A 55 16.75 0.34 -7.00
N ASP A 56 17.38 1.39 -6.47
CA ASP A 56 18.47 2.08 -7.14
C ASP A 56 19.70 1.18 -7.34
N LEU A 57 20.00 0.30 -6.38
CA LEU A 57 21.12 -0.63 -6.44
C LEU A 57 20.90 -1.79 -7.42
N CYS A 58 19.68 -2.34 -7.49
CA CYS A 58 19.36 -3.45 -8.40
C CYS A 58 18.89 -3.01 -9.79
N GLY A 59 18.64 -1.72 -10.00
CA GLY A 59 18.12 -1.17 -11.25
C GLY A 59 16.59 -1.28 -11.39
N GLU A 60 15.88 -1.70 -10.34
CA GLU A 60 14.42 -1.75 -10.30
C GLU A 60 13.87 -0.53 -9.55
N ARG A 61 13.58 0.56 -10.28
CA ARG A 61 13.18 1.83 -9.67
C ARG A 61 11.91 1.68 -8.82
N VAL A 62 11.97 2.23 -7.61
CA VAL A 62 10.84 2.36 -6.70
C VAL A 62 10.59 3.83 -6.46
N TRP A 63 9.33 4.26 -6.57
CA TRP A 63 8.92 5.64 -6.32
C TRP A 63 7.93 5.71 -5.16
N PRO A 64 8.22 6.46 -4.08
CA PRO A 64 7.30 6.60 -2.96
C PRO A 64 6.09 7.45 -3.35
N LEU A 65 4.90 6.88 -3.14
CA LEU A 65 3.62 7.57 -3.27
C LEU A 65 3.04 7.86 -1.88
N PRO A 66 2.27 8.95 -1.70
CA PRO A 66 1.82 9.35 -0.38
C PRO A 66 0.73 8.42 0.18
N LEU A 67 0.83 8.11 1.47
CA LEU A 67 -0.22 7.47 2.27
C LEU A 67 -0.56 8.31 3.50
N TRP A 68 -1.09 9.52 3.27
CA TRP A 68 -1.54 10.42 4.32
C TRP A 68 -2.76 9.90 5.10
N LYS A 69 -2.93 10.35 6.34
CA LYS A 69 -4.07 9.97 7.20
C LYS A 69 -5.43 10.20 6.54
N VAL A 70 -5.59 11.29 5.78
CA VAL A 70 -6.85 11.61 5.07
C VAL A 70 -7.24 10.54 4.05
N HIS A 71 -6.27 9.78 3.52
CA HIS A 71 -6.56 8.71 2.56
C HIS A 71 -7.31 7.53 3.17
N ARG A 72 -7.25 7.33 4.49
CA ARG A 72 -8.05 6.30 5.18
C ARG A 72 -9.55 6.59 5.10
N GLU A 73 -9.96 7.85 4.99
CA GLU A 73 -11.37 8.20 4.80
C GLU A 73 -11.93 7.66 3.47
N MET A 74 -11.07 7.39 2.48
CA MET A 74 -11.50 6.80 1.20
C MET A 74 -12.05 5.38 1.34
N VAL A 75 -11.66 4.65 2.40
CA VAL A 75 -12.05 3.25 2.64
C VAL A 75 -13.06 3.09 3.79
N LYS A 76 -13.60 4.19 4.33
CA LYS A 76 -14.69 4.14 5.31
C LYS A 76 -16.06 3.99 4.66
N THR A 77 -16.97 3.33 5.36
CA THR A 77 -18.36 3.14 4.93
C THR A 77 -19.28 2.97 6.16
N PRO A 78 -20.55 3.41 6.12
CA PRO A 78 -21.46 3.19 7.24
C PRO A 78 -22.02 1.76 7.30
N MET A 79 -21.77 0.92 6.29
CA MET A 79 -22.34 -0.44 6.19
C MET A 79 -21.41 -1.56 6.68
N ALA A 80 -20.12 -1.26 6.92
CA ALA A 80 -19.07 -2.23 7.29
C ALA A 80 -17.86 -1.49 7.89
N ASP A 81 -16.92 -2.22 8.49
CA ASP A 81 -15.71 -1.61 9.06
C ASP A 81 -14.87 -0.89 8.00
N VAL A 82 -14.70 -1.53 6.84
CA VAL A 82 -13.98 -0.97 5.69
C VAL A 82 -14.66 -1.35 4.37
N ARG A 83 -14.53 -0.48 3.36
CA ARG A 83 -14.94 -0.78 1.98
C ARG A 83 -13.72 -1.13 1.12
N ASN A 84 -13.88 -2.14 0.28
CA ASN A 84 -12.82 -2.65 -0.59
C ASN A 84 -12.38 -1.64 -1.69
N THR A 85 -13.28 -0.76 -2.13
CA THR A 85 -13.04 0.24 -3.19
C THR A 85 -13.02 1.64 -2.61
N GLY A 86 -12.22 2.55 -3.19
CA GLY A 86 -12.20 3.96 -2.77
C GLY A 86 -13.55 4.64 -3.02
N ARG A 87 -13.99 5.48 -2.09
CA ARG A 87 -15.25 6.25 -2.19
C ARG A 87 -15.26 7.23 -3.36
N ASP A 88 -14.11 7.81 -3.71
CA ASP A 88 -13.96 8.83 -4.76
C ASP A 88 -13.81 8.25 -6.19
N GLY A 89 -14.21 6.99 -6.38
CA GLY A 89 -14.17 6.31 -7.67
C GLY A 89 -12.74 6.09 -8.16
N ARG A 90 -12.41 6.65 -9.33
CA ARG A 90 -11.09 6.45 -9.98
C ARG A 90 -9.98 7.35 -9.40
N ARG A 91 -10.31 8.36 -8.60
CA ARG A 91 -9.33 9.28 -8.04
C ARG A 91 -8.48 8.56 -6.99
N ALA A 92 -7.16 8.75 -7.05
CA ALA A 92 -6.21 8.16 -6.10
C ALA A 92 -6.33 6.63 -5.94
N GLY A 93 -6.69 5.89 -7.00
CA GLY A 93 -7.00 4.47 -6.91
C GLY A 93 -5.88 3.56 -6.36
N ALA A 94 -4.61 3.91 -6.62
CA ALA A 94 -3.45 3.22 -6.05
C ALA A 94 -3.38 3.42 -4.53
N ILE A 95 -3.49 4.67 -4.09
CA ILE A 95 -3.46 5.09 -2.69
C ILE A 95 -4.68 4.52 -1.93
N ALA A 96 -5.87 4.49 -2.54
CA ALA A 96 -7.04 3.85 -1.94
C ALA A 96 -6.88 2.33 -1.79
N GLY A 97 -6.07 1.69 -2.64
CA GLY A 97 -5.67 0.29 -2.46
C GLY A 97 -4.78 0.12 -1.24
N ALA A 98 -3.72 0.91 -1.14
CA ALA A 98 -2.82 0.90 0.01
C ALA A 98 -3.52 1.26 1.33
N ALA A 99 -4.42 2.25 1.32
CA ALA A 99 -5.20 2.64 2.50
C ALA A 99 -6.09 1.51 3.03
N LEU A 100 -6.65 0.67 2.15
CA LEU A 100 -7.35 -0.53 2.57
C LEU A 100 -6.40 -1.55 3.20
N LEU A 101 -5.27 -1.84 2.56
CA LEU A 101 -4.31 -2.83 3.04
C LEU A 101 -3.69 -2.45 4.40
N GLN A 102 -3.49 -1.15 4.63
CA GLN A 102 -3.00 -0.62 5.90
C GLN A 102 -3.85 -1.03 7.12
N GLU A 103 -5.15 -1.26 6.93
CA GLU A 103 -6.05 -1.66 8.02
C GLU A 103 -5.78 -3.09 8.53
N PHE A 104 -5.01 -3.89 7.78
CA PHE A 104 -4.73 -5.30 8.08
C PHE A 104 -3.32 -5.56 8.63
N VAL A 105 -2.48 -4.51 8.76
CA VAL A 105 -1.08 -4.64 9.25
C VAL A 105 -0.86 -4.05 10.65
N GLY A 106 -1.83 -3.29 11.17
CA GLY A 106 -1.71 -2.59 12.46
C GLY A 106 -0.55 -1.58 12.48
N ASP A 107 0.23 -1.60 13.57
CA ASP A 107 1.38 -0.71 13.79
C ASP A 107 2.72 -1.30 13.30
N ILE A 108 2.69 -2.48 12.68
CA ILE A 108 3.90 -3.13 12.16
C ILE A 108 4.43 -2.31 10.97
N PRO A 109 5.75 -2.03 10.89
CA PRO A 109 6.34 -1.39 9.72
C PRO A 109 5.98 -2.12 8.43
N TRP A 110 5.31 -1.43 7.53
CA TRP A 110 4.74 -2.00 6.32
C TRP A 110 4.95 -1.06 5.12
N VAL A 111 5.18 -1.66 3.95
CA VAL A 111 5.32 -1.02 2.65
C VAL A 111 4.88 -1.94 1.51
#